data_AF-A0A924P9Q9-F1
#
_entry.id   AF-A0A924P9Q9-F1
#
_cell.length_a   1.000
_cell.length_b   1.000
_cell.length_c   1.000
_cell.angle_alpha   90.00
_cell.angle_beta   90.00
_cell.angle_gamma   90.00
#
_symmetry.space_group_name_H-M   'P 1'
#
loop_
_entity.id
_entity.type
_entity.pdbx_description
1 polymer ?
#
loop_
_entity_poly.entity_id
_entity_poly.type
_entity_poly.pdbx_seq_one_letter_code
_entity_poly.pdbx_strand_id
1 'polypeptide(L)'
;MSVSPTGSSGSGGSDQSRLAQSRAAQVYDAEKEARDKIQSAQKQITETQHETDVRLDSMKDGYIRQSETQHSRQEELYENQKQKGYESIRNLKRAQEAEINRVKREGDKDLTAATTYYRDTTTSTERKGEQDLKEIQTKSFIQNEYQKKVAADQTAAAREAYTRQIGDLKSDQESNYSKILETSQQQNDELRARSSQEIAKSDATFQDRFKSTKANQEHIIGDLNARASQQVEEIRQSTSQNLEAYTSRQSDPFYKMMDIGASLEENDQAFVLTAHIPEHERDRVTVSVRGDEIVLSGTRRNEEKLELEPHRVQSTNSYQSFSESFPLNWPVDSRKLSREFKGDQLIVTIPKKATYEPAPFQAKKVERSRVERPHFPFNLPPAGEVKTDGSREGFGDDPVASTKNKGSGTLS
;
A
#
# COMPACT_ATOMS: atom_id res chain seq x y z
N MET A 1 -87.76 -59.56 -145.18
CA MET A 1 -87.17 -59.84 -146.51
C MET A 1 -87.21 -61.35 -146.68
N SER A 2 -88.26 -61.97 -147.23
CA SER A 2 -88.54 -62.19 -148.69
C SER A 2 -87.30 -62.70 -149.42
N VAL A 3 -87.25 -63.84 -150.12
CA VAL A 3 -88.21 -64.34 -151.13
C VAL A 3 -87.97 -65.87 -151.38
N SER A 4 -89.02 -66.59 -151.78
CA SER A 4 -89.11 -68.01 -152.21
C SER A 4 -88.68 -68.20 -153.69
N PRO A 5 -89.18 -69.15 -154.55
CA PRO A 5 -89.81 -70.50 -154.43
C PRO A 5 -89.45 -71.51 -155.59
N THR A 6 -90.24 -72.61 -155.70
CA THR A 6 -90.65 -73.45 -156.87
C THR A 6 -89.91 -74.81 -157.05
N GLY A 7 -90.53 -75.95 -157.38
CA GLY A 7 -91.93 -76.35 -157.66
C GLY A 7 -91.98 -77.56 -158.62
N SER A 8 -93.10 -78.32 -158.63
CA SER A 8 -93.63 -79.22 -159.70
C SER A 8 -93.10 -80.68 -159.83
N SER A 9 -93.82 -81.66 -160.40
CA SER A 9 -95.14 -82.32 -160.18
C SER A 9 -95.45 -83.29 -161.34
N GLY A 10 -96.02 -84.48 -161.06
CA GLY A 10 -96.85 -85.31 -161.97
C GLY A 10 -96.16 -86.52 -162.66
N SER A 11 -96.83 -87.56 -163.20
CA SER A 11 -98.14 -88.23 -162.99
C SER A 11 -98.23 -89.44 -163.96
N GLY A 12 -98.90 -90.54 -163.58
CA GLY A 12 -99.45 -91.60 -164.47
C GLY A 12 -98.45 -92.63 -165.01
N GLY A 13 -98.74 -93.91 -165.27
CA GLY A 13 -99.95 -94.73 -165.24
C GLY A 13 -99.58 -96.16 -165.73
N SER A 14 -100.39 -97.13 -165.31
CA SER A 14 -100.41 -98.58 -165.56
C SER A 14 -100.07 -99.11 -166.96
N ASP A 15 -99.40 -100.27 -167.06
CA ASP A 15 -100.07 -101.49 -167.57
C ASP A 15 -99.33 -102.83 -167.30
N GLN A 16 -100.09 -103.73 -166.70
CA GLN A 16 -100.15 -105.20 -166.85
C GLN A 16 -98.87 -105.98 -167.20
N SER A 17 -98.23 -106.60 -166.21
CA SER A 17 -98.50 -107.99 -165.79
C SER A 17 -98.08 -109.07 -166.78
N ARG A 18 -96.83 -109.51 -166.67
CA ARG A 18 -96.43 -110.93 -166.80
C ARG A 18 -95.12 -111.19 -166.04
N LEU A 19 -95.25 -111.99 -164.98
CA LEU A 19 -94.30 -113.05 -164.55
C LEU A 19 -93.18 -112.71 -163.54
N ALA A 20 -93.60 -112.11 -162.43
CA ALA A 20 -93.32 -112.42 -161.02
C ALA A 20 -92.47 -113.65 -160.59
N GLN A 21 -91.21 -113.83 -161.03
CA GLN A 21 -90.28 -114.78 -160.37
C GLN A 21 -88.78 -114.35 -160.29
N SER A 22 -88.43 -113.09 -160.56
CA SER A 22 -87.01 -112.62 -160.57
C SER A 22 -86.66 -111.39 -159.69
N ARG A 23 -87.54 -110.94 -158.78
CA ARG A 23 -87.33 -109.71 -157.96
C ARG A 23 -86.91 -109.92 -156.50
N ALA A 24 -86.83 -111.15 -155.99
CA ALA A 24 -86.49 -111.43 -154.58
C ALA A 24 -84.98 -111.60 -154.30
N ALA A 25 -84.13 -111.74 -155.32
CA ALA A 25 -82.68 -111.93 -155.15
C ALA A 25 -81.86 -110.62 -155.15
N GLN A 26 -82.39 -109.51 -155.67
CA GLN A 26 -81.64 -108.24 -155.82
C GLN A 26 -81.78 -107.28 -154.61
N VAL A 27 -82.67 -107.54 -153.66
CA VAL A 27 -82.87 -106.69 -152.47
C VAL A 27 -81.95 -107.09 -151.30
N TYR A 28 -81.56 -108.36 -151.21
CA TYR A 28 -80.69 -108.87 -150.15
C TYR A 28 -79.23 -108.40 -150.29
N ASP A 29 -78.71 -108.33 -151.52
CA ASP A 29 -77.32 -107.87 -151.77
C ASP A 29 -77.14 -106.36 -151.49
N ALA A 30 -78.19 -105.56 -151.70
CA ALA A 30 -78.16 -104.12 -151.42
C ALA A 30 -78.13 -103.80 -149.91
N GLU A 31 -78.79 -104.59 -149.06
CA GLU A 31 -78.76 -104.40 -147.60
C GLU A 31 -77.40 -104.76 -146.97
N LYS A 32 -76.70 -105.75 -147.53
CA LYS A 32 -75.37 -106.15 -147.05
C LYS A 32 -74.33 -105.08 -147.33
N GLU A 33 -74.34 -104.50 -148.53
CA GLU A 33 -73.40 -103.42 -148.90
C GLU A 33 -73.60 -102.15 -148.06
N ALA A 34 -74.84 -101.84 -147.66
CA ALA A 34 -75.14 -100.71 -146.80
C ALA A 34 -74.57 -100.89 -145.37
N ARG A 35 -74.64 -102.11 -144.81
CA ARG A 35 -74.07 -102.40 -143.48
C ARG A 35 -72.55 -102.28 -143.45
N ASP A 36 -71.85 -102.81 -144.46
CA ASP A 36 -70.39 -102.76 -144.53
C ASP A 36 -69.89 -101.31 -144.63
N LYS A 37 -70.60 -100.45 -145.37
CA LYS A 37 -70.28 -99.00 -145.46
C LYS A 37 -70.48 -98.26 -144.14
N ILE A 38 -71.52 -98.59 -143.38
CA ILE A 38 -71.77 -97.98 -142.06
C ILE A 38 -70.67 -98.40 -141.07
N GLN A 39 -70.27 -99.67 -141.10
CA GLN A 39 -69.24 -100.20 -140.21
C GLN A 39 -67.85 -99.62 -140.52
N SER A 40 -67.52 -99.43 -141.81
CA SER A 40 -66.27 -98.76 -142.20
C SER A 40 -66.24 -97.29 -141.79
N ALA A 41 -67.37 -96.58 -141.90
CA ALA A 41 -67.48 -95.19 -141.50
C ALA A 41 -67.36 -95.02 -139.98
N GLN A 42 -68.00 -95.91 -139.19
CA GLN A 42 -67.85 -95.90 -137.73
C GLN A 42 -66.40 -96.15 -137.30
N LYS A 43 -65.70 -97.08 -137.97
CA LYS A 43 -64.28 -97.36 -137.68
C LYS A 43 -63.39 -96.14 -137.97
N GLN A 44 -63.60 -95.46 -139.10
CA GLN A 44 -62.87 -94.22 -139.43
C GLN A 44 -63.09 -93.11 -138.40
N ILE A 45 -64.33 -92.94 -137.91
CA ILE A 45 -64.63 -91.94 -136.89
C ILE A 45 -63.88 -92.25 -135.59
N THR A 46 -63.88 -93.51 -135.15
CA THR A 46 -63.17 -93.89 -133.91
C THR A 46 -61.65 -93.76 -134.03
N GLU A 47 -61.06 -94.10 -135.18
CA GLU A 47 -59.63 -93.89 -135.43
C GLU A 47 -59.28 -92.40 -135.44
N THR A 48 -60.11 -91.58 -136.09
CA THR A 48 -59.91 -90.12 -136.14
C THR A 48 -60.04 -89.50 -134.75
N GLN A 49 -61.02 -89.92 -133.94
CA GLN A 49 -61.17 -89.46 -132.55
C GLN A 49 -59.95 -89.80 -131.69
N HIS A 50 -59.45 -91.04 -131.80
CA HIS A 50 -58.27 -91.46 -131.05
C HIS A 50 -57.02 -90.67 -131.49
N GLU A 51 -56.83 -90.45 -132.79
CA GLU A 51 -55.71 -89.66 -133.31
C GLU A 51 -55.78 -88.20 -132.86
N THR A 52 -56.98 -87.61 -132.82
CA THR A 52 -57.18 -86.26 -132.29
C THR A 52 -56.88 -86.16 -130.80
N ASP A 53 -57.26 -87.16 -129.99
CA ASP A 53 -57.00 -87.17 -128.55
C ASP A 53 -55.50 -87.29 -128.25
N VAL A 54 -54.78 -88.18 -128.95
CA VAL A 54 -53.32 -88.31 -128.83
C VAL A 54 -52.62 -87.00 -129.22
N ARG A 55 -53.09 -86.34 -130.29
CA ARG A 55 -52.56 -85.04 -130.70
C ARG A 55 -52.86 -83.94 -129.68
N LEU A 56 -54.04 -83.96 -129.06
CA LEU A 56 -54.41 -83.01 -128.03
C LEU A 56 -53.57 -83.18 -126.75
N ASP A 57 -53.34 -84.43 -126.32
CA ASP A 57 -52.52 -84.72 -125.14
C ASP A 57 -51.04 -84.41 -125.38
N SER A 58 -50.49 -84.71 -126.55
CA SER A 58 -49.13 -84.29 -126.89
C SER A 58 -48.96 -82.76 -126.93
N MET A 59 -49.99 -82.01 -127.36
CA MET A 59 -49.98 -80.55 -127.26
C MET A 59 -50.07 -80.06 -125.80
N LYS A 60 -50.92 -80.66 -124.96
CA LYS A 60 -50.99 -80.32 -123.52
C LYS A 60 -49.66 -80.59 -122.83
N ASP A 61 -49.05 -81.74 -123.06
CA ASP A 61 -47.73 -82.11 -122.51
C ASP A 61 -46.64 -81.14 -122.96
N GLY A 62 -46.65 -80.74 -124.25
CA GLY A 62 -45.74 -79.73 -124.78
C GLY A 62 -45.90 -78.38 -124.08
N TYR A 63 -47.14 -77.92 -123.88
CA TYR A 63 -47.43 -76.67 -123.18
C TYR A 63 -47.04 -76.73 -121.69
N ILE A 64 -47.32 -77.84 -121.00
CA ILE A 64 -46.96 -78.03 -119.59
C ILE A 64 -45.44 -77.95 -119.43
N ARG A 65 -44.65 -78.68 -120.23
CA ARG A 65 -43.18 -78.62 -120.16
C ARG A 65 -42.64 -77.23 -120.47
N GLN A 66 -43.21 -76.55 -121.46
CA GLN A 66 -42.80 -75.18 -121.78
C GLN A 66 -43.15 -74.21 -120.63
N SER A 67 -44.32 -74.36 -120.01
CA SER A 67 -44.75 -73.56 -118.87
C SER A 67 -43.85 -73.81 -117.65
N GLU A 68 -43.54 -75.06 -117.34
CA GLU A 68 -42.66 -75.44 -116.23
C GLU A 68 -41.24 -74.89 -116.43
N THR A 69 -40.66 -75.04 -117.62
CA THR A 69 -39.33 -74.48 -117.92
C THR A 69 -39.29 -72.96 -117.86
N GLN A 70 -40.35 -72.28 -118.33
CA GLN A 70 -40.47 -70.82 -118.19
C GLN A 70 -40.62 -70.42 -116.71
N HIS A 71 -41.41 -71.16 -115.93
CA HIS A 71 -41.60 -70.92 -114.51
C HIS A 71 -40.29 -71.10 -113.72
N SER A 72 -39.58 -72.21 -113.90
CA SER A 72 -38.28 -72.44 -113.24
C SER A 72 -37.25 -71.37 -113.61
N ARG A 73 -37.22 -70.92 -114.88
CA ARG A 73 -36.33 -69.83 -115.30
C ARG A 73 -36.71 -68.50 -114.63
N GLN A 74 -38.01 -68.21 -114.48
CA GLN A 74 -38.46 -67.02 -113.75
C GLN A 74 -38.13 -67.11 -112.25
N GLU A 75 -38.31 -68.27 -111.62
CA GLU A 75 -37.93 -68.51 -110.23
C GLU A 75 -36.42 -68.34 -110.01
N GLU A 76 -35.59 -68.88 -110.90
CA GLU A 76 -34.13 -68.72 -110.82
C GLU A 76 -33.70 -67.25 -110.97
N LEU A 77 -34.31 -66.50 -111.90
CA LEU A 77 -34.08 -65.07 -112.02
C LEU A 77 -34.51 -64.29 -110.77
N TYR A 78 -35.65 -64.68 -110.19
CA TYR A 78 -36.17 -64.09 -108.96
C TYR A 78 -35.25 -64.36 -107.76
N GLU A 79 -34.81 -65.60 -107.55
CA GLU A 79 -33.88 -65.95 -106.48
C GLU A 79 -32.51 -65.30 -106.67
N ASN A 80 -32.00 -65.21 -107.91
CA ASN A 80 -30.78 -64.46 -108.20
C ASN A 80 -30.93 -62.96 -107.86
N GLN A 81 -32.05 -62.33 -108.18
CA GLN A 81 -32.31 -60.93 -107.80
C GLN A 81 -32.40 -60.76 -106.28
N LYS A 82 -33.08 -61.68 -105.59
CA LYS A 82 -33.20 -61.69 -104.13
C LYS A 82 -31.84 -61.88 -103.46
N GLN A 83 -30.99 -62.78 -103.96
CA GLN A 83 -29.61 -62.96 -103.47
C GLN A 83 -28.77 -61.68 -103.65
N LYS A 84 -28.82 -61.05 -104.83
CA LYS A 84 -28.17 -59.75 -105.08
C LYS A 84 -28.68 -58.66 -104.12
N GLY A 85 -29.99 -58.64 -103.85
CA GLY A 85 -30.61 -57.79 -102.85
C GLY A 85 -30.03 -58.02 -101.45
N TYR A 86 -29.98 -59.26 -100.98
CA TYR A 86 -29.40 -59.59 -99.67
C TYR A 86 -27.90 -59.28 -99.57
N GLU A 87 -27.12 -59.52 -100.63
CA GLU A 87 -25.71 -59.16 -100.67
C GLU A 87 -25.51 -57.65 -100.58
N SER A 88 -26.33 -56.85 -101.29
CA SER A 88 -26.30 -55.40 -101.21
C SER A 88 -26.60 -54.89 -99.80
N ILE A 89 -27.61 -55.47 -99.13
CA ILE A 89 -27.96 -55.13 -97.73
C ILE A 89 -26.83 -55.53 -96.78
N ARG A 90 -26.22 -56.70 -96.97
CA ARG A 90 -25.11 -57.17 -96.13
C ARG A 90 -23.88 -56.27 -96.30
N ASN A 91 -23.56 -55.87 -97.53
CA ASN A 91 -22.45 -54.95 -97.81
C ASN A 91 -22.72 -53.56 -97.24
N LEU A 92 -23.94 -53.05 -97.39
CA LEU A 92 -24.36 -51.78 -96.77
C LEU A 92 -24.22 -51.83 -95.25
N LYS A 93 -24.69 -52.92 -94.61
CA LYS A 93 -24.56 -53.10 -93.16
C LYS A 93 -23.09 -53.13 -92.72
N ARG A 94 -22.22 -53.86 -93.42
CA ARG A 94 -20.78 -53.89 -93.14
C ARG A 94 -20.13 -52.52 -93.33
N ALA A 95 -20.49 -51.80 -94.39
CA ALA A 95 -19.98 -50.46 -94.64
C ALA A 95 -20.42 -49.46 -93.56
N GLN A 96 -21.70 -49.50 -93.14
CA GLN A 96 -22.21 -48.70 -92.03
C GLN A 96 -21.49 -49.03 -90.72
N GLU A 97 -21.28 -50.31 -90.42
CA GLU A 97 -20.59 -50.73 -89.20
C GLU A 97 -19.11 -50.32 -89.20
N ALA A 98 -18.43 -50.42 -90.36
CA ALA A 98 -17.07 -49.92 -90.53
C ALA A 98 -17.01 -48.40 -90.31
N GLU A 99 -17.97 -47.65 -90.83
CA GLU A 99 -18.04 -46.20 -90.67
C GLU A 99 -18.34 -45.79 -89.22
N ILE A 100 -19.28 -46.47 -88.55
CA ILE A 100 -19.55 -46.27 -87.11
C ILE A 100 -18.26 -46.51 -86.30
N ASN A 101 -17.52 -47.57 -86.60
CA ASN A 101 -16.27 -47.87 -85.91
C ASN A 101 -15.17 -46.86 -86.22
N ARG A 102 -15.13 -46.31 -87.44
CA ARG A 102 -14.22 -45.22 -87.82
C ARG A 102 -14.51 -43.96 -87.02
N VAL A 103 -15.77 -43.53 -87.02
CA VAL A 103 -16.22 -42.34 -86.27
C VAL A 103 -15.99 -42.51 -84.77
N LYS A 104 -16.24 -43.70 -84.19
CA LYS A 104 -15.91 -43.99 -82.79
C LYS A 104 -14.42 -43.85 -82.50
N ARG A 105 -13.55 -44.45 -83.33
CA ARG A 105 -12.09 -44.35 -83.15
C ARG A 105 -11.58 -42.92 -83.29
N GLU A 106 -12.14 -42.15 -84.22
CA GLU A 106 -11.81 -40.72 -84.36
C GLU A 106 -12.29 -39.93 -83.14
N GLY A 107 -13.52 -40.15 -82.67
CA GLY A 107 -14.04 -39.55 -81.44
C GLY A 107 -13.21 -39.91 -80.20
N ASP A 108 -12.78 -41.15 -80.06
CA ASP A 108 -11.93 -41.60 -78.95
C ASP A 108 -10.53 -40.95 -79.01
N LYS A 109 -9.96 -40.79 -80.21
CA LYS A 109 -8.70 -40.09 -80.42
C LYS A 109 -8.82 -38.61 -80.05
N ASP A 110 -9.87 -37.94 -80.53
CA ASP A 110 -10.10 -36.52 -80.24
C ASP A 110 -10.36 -36.30 -78.74
N LEU A 111 -11.14 -37.18 -78.12
CA LEU A 111 -11.38 -37.17 -76.68
C LEU A 111 -10.07 -37.37 -75.89
N THR A 112 -9.23 -38.32 -76.31
CA THR A 112 -7.94 -38.56 -75.67
C THR A 112 -7.01 -37.36 -75.84
N ALA A 113 -6.92 -36.80 -77.05
CA ALA A 113 -6.10 -35.62 -77.33
C ALA A 113 -6.54 -34.40 -76.51
N ALA A 114 -7.86 -34.14 -76.44
CA ALA A 114 -8.42 -33.07 -75.63
C ALA A 114 -8.13 -33.30 -74.14
N THR A 115 -8.34 -34.52 -73.64
CA THR A 115 -8.10 -34.88 -72.24
C THR A 115 -6.63 -34.68 -71.86
N THR A 116 -5.70 -35.16 -72.70
CA THR A 116 -4.27 -34.99 -72.49
C THR A 116 -3.88 -33.52 -72.54
N TYR A 117 -4.37 -32.76 -73.53
CA TYR A 117 -4.11 -31.32 -73.62
C TYR A 117 -4.54 -30.57 -72.35
N TYR A 118 -5.77 -30.77 -71.88
CA TYR A 118 -6.25 -30.11 -70.67
C TYR A 118 -5.49 -30.57 -69.42
N ARG A 119 -5.16 -31.86 -69.30
CA ARG A 119 -4.36 -32.37 -68.19
C ARG A 119 -2.95 -31.77 -68.16
N ASP A 120 -2.29 -31.67 -69.30
CA ASP A 120 -0.92 -31.17 -69.38
C ASP A 120 -0.88 -29.65 -69.17
N THR A 121 -1.86 -28.93 -69.71
CA THR A 121 -1.99 -27.48 -69.48
C THR A 121 -2.32 -27.15 -68.03
N THR A 122 -3.21 -27.89 -67.36
CA THR A 122 -3.46 -27.68 -65.92
C THR A 122 -2.23 -28.02 -65.09
N THR A 123 -1.60 -29.18 -65.32
CA THR A 123 -0.42 -29.62 -64.55
C THR A 123 0.74 -28.63 -64.72
N SER A 124 0.98 -28.13 -65.94
CA SER A 124 2.05 -27.16 -66.19
C SER A 124 1.75 -25.79 -65.58
N THR A 125 0.50 -25.33 -65.64
CA THR A 125 0.07 -24.08 -65.02
C THR A 125 0.16 -24.15 -63.50
N GLU A 126 -0.26 -25.25 -62.89
CA GLU A 126 -0.13 -25.51 -61.44
C GLU A 126 1.33 -25.51 -61.02
N ARG A 127 2.20 -26.24 -61.72
CA ARG A 127 3.65 -26.26 -61.44
C ARG A 127 4.28 -24.88 -61.53
N LYS A 128 3.90 -24.08 -62.53
CA LYS A 128 4.37 -22.70 -62.67
C LYS A 128 3.86 -21.84 -61.51
N GLY A 129 2.57 -21.92 -61.18
CA GLY A 129 1.99 -21.21 -60.04
C GLY A 129 2.65 -21.57 -58.71
N GLU A 130 2.98 -22.85 -58.48
CA GLU A 130 3.74 -23.27 -57.30
C GLU A 130 5.15 -22.69 -57.25
N GLN A 131 5.83 -22.61 -58.38
CA GLN A 131 7.17 -21.99 -58.47
C GLN A 131 7.09 -20.49 -58.20
N ASP A 132 6.15 -19.79 -58.82
CA ASP A 132 5.93 -18.35 -58.62
C ASP A 132 5.58 -18.07 -57.15
N LEU A 133 4.72 -18.89 -56.54
CA LEU A 133 4.35 -18.78 -55.13
C LEU A 133 5.57 -18.98 -54.21
N LYS A 134 6.40 -20.00 -54.48
CA LYS A 134 7.64 -20.22 -53.73
C LYS A 134 8.61 -19.05 -53.86
N GLU A 135 8.73 -18.48 -55.06
CA GLU A 135 9.58 -17.32 -55.29
C GLU A 135 9.09 -16.09 -54.51
N ILE A 136 7.78 -15.81 -54.56
CA ILE A 136 7.15 -14.72 -53.79
C ILE A 136 7.35 -14.93 -52.28
N GLN A 137 7.11 -16.13 -51.78
CA GLN A 137 7.33 -16.47 -50.37
C GLN A 137 8.79 -16.25 -49.96
N THR A 138 9.74 -16.70 -50.79
CA THR A 138 11.18 -16.54 -50.53
C THR A 138 11.59 -15.07 -50.53
N LYS A 139 11.12 -14.29 -51.51
CA LYS A 139 11.39 -12.83 -51.57
C LYS A 139 10.80 -12.10 -50.37
N SER A 140 9.55 -12.40 -50.00
CA SER A 140 8.89 -11.83 -48.83
C SER A 140 9.61 -12.20 -47.54
N PHE A 141 10.07 -13.45 -47.39
CA PHE A 141 10.84 -13.89 -46.24
C PHE A 141 12.16 -13.11 -46.11
N ILE A 142 12.94 -13.01 -47.19
CA ILE A 142 14.21 -12.27 -47.20
C ILE A 142 13.99 -10.80 -46.87
N GLN A 143 12.96 -10.18 -47.45
CA GLN A 143 12.63 -8.78 -47.18
C GLN A 143 12.24 -8.56 -45.71
N ASN A 144 11.42 -9.44 -45.15
CA ASN A 144 11.02 -9.36 -43.74
C ASN A 144 12.23 -9.55 -42.80
N GLU A 145 13.10 -10.52 -43.08
CA GLU A 145 14.31 -10.74 -42.29
C GLU A 145 15.27 -9.55 -42.38
N TYR A 146 15.42 -8.95 -43.56
CA TYR A 146 16.18 -7.72 -43.73
C TYR A 146 15.60 -6.56 -42.91
N GLN A 147 14.27 -6.34 -42.97
CA GLN A 147 13.61 -5.29 -42.20
C GLN A 147 13.75 -5.50 -40.69
N LYS A 148 13.62 -6.75 -40.21
CA LYS A 148 13.87 -7.10 -38.80
C LYS A 148 15.29 -6.77 -38.39
N LYS A 149 16.28 -7.11 -39.23
CA LYS A 149 17.68 -6.83 -38.94
C LYS A 149 17.95 -5.32 -38.85
N VAL A 150 17.47 -4.54 -39.83
CA VAL A 150 17.61 -3.08 -39.81
C VAL A 150 16.95 -2.46 -38.57
N ALA A 151 15.75 -2.92 -38.21
CA ALA A 151 15.07 -2.47 -36.99
C ALA A 151 15.86 -2.84 -35.73
N ALA A 152 16.41 -4.06 -35.65
CA ALA A 152 17.25 -4.50 -34.55
C ALA A 152 18.50 -3.62 -34.41
N ASP A 153 19.20 -3.34 -35.51
CA ASP A 153 20.39 -2.50 -35.54
C ASP A 153 20.07 -1.06 -35.09
N GLN A 154 18.96 -0.49 -35.56
CA GLN A 154 18.50 0.84 -35.13
C GLN A 154 18.17 0.87 -33.63
N THR A 155 17.48 -0.14 -33.11
CA THR A 155 17.17 -0.21 -31.68
C THR A 155 18.42 -0.40 -30.82
N ALA A 156 19.41 -1.16 -31.29
CA ALA A 156 20.70 -1.33 -30.62
C ALA A 156 21.48 0.00 -30.58
N ALA A 157 21.59 0.70 -31.70
CA ALA A 157 22.23 2.01 -31.76
C ALA A 157 21.54 3.04 -30.85
N ALA A 158 20.20 3.07 -30.83
CA ALA A 158 19.45 3.94 -29.93
C ALA A 158 19.71 3.58 -28.46
N ARG A 159 19.74 2.29 -28.10
CA ARG A 159 20.07 1.85 -26.74
C ARG A 159 21.46 2.30 -26.33
N GLU A 160 22.46 2.11 -27.18
CA GLU A 160 23.82 2.57 -26.89
C GLU A 160 23.90 4.08 -26.68
N ALA A 161 23.22 4.87 -27.53
CA ALA A 161 23.15 6.32 -27.37
C ALA A 161 22.54 6.73 -26.02
N TYR A 162 21.42 6.11 -25.63
CA TYR A 162 20.82 6.36 -24.32
C TYR A 162 21.71 5.91 -23.15
N THR A 163 22.39 4.77 -23.28
CA THR A 163 23.34 4.32 -22.25
C THR A 163 24.48 5.31 -22.06
N ARG A 164 25.03 5.88 -23.15
CA ARG A 164 26.06 6.93 -23.06
C ARG A 164 25.52 8.18 -22.38
N GLN A 165 24.35 8.67 -22.80
CA GLN A 165 23.72 9.85 -22.19
C GLN A 165 23.45 9.68 -20.70
N ILE A 166 22.97 8.50 -20.26
CA ILE A 166 22.77 8.19 -18.85
C ILE A 166 24.11 8.14 -18.11
N GLY A 167 25.16 7.59 -18.74
CA GLY A 167 26.52 7.57 -18.20
C GLY A 167 27.05 8.97 -17.95
N ASP A 168 26.93 9.86 -18.93
CA ASP A 168 27.37 11.26 -18.85
C ASP A 168 26.62 12.00 -17.74
N LEU A 169 25.29 11.88 -17.69
CA LEU A 169 24.47 12.49 -16.64
C LEU A 169 24.87 12.01 -15.23
N LYS A 170 25.17 10.73 -15.07
CA LYS A 170 25.66 10.18 -13.79
C LYS A 170 27.03 10.74 -13.42
N SER A 171 27.95 10.81 -14.38
CA SER A 171 29.29 11.36 -14.16
C SER A 171 29.22 12.84 -13.77
N ASP A 172 28.37 13.62 -14.43
CA ASP A 172 28.14 15.03 -14.09
C ASP A 172 27.53 15.19 -12.69
N GLN A 173 26.54 14.37 -12.35
CA GLN A 173 25.95 14.36 -11.01
C GLN A 173 26.99 14.03 -9.93
N GLU A 174 27.83 13.03 -10.17
CA GLU A 174 28.89 12.62 -9.23
C GLU A 174 29.96 13.70 -9.07
N SER A 175 30.34 14.38 -10.16
CA SER A 175 31.24 15.55 -10.13
C SER A 175 30.62 16.72 -9.34
N ASN A 176 29.33 16.97 -9.49
CA ASN A 176 28.66 18.03 -8.75
C ASN A 176 28.55 17.69 -7.27
N TYR A 177 28.23 16.44 -6.94
CA TYR A 177 28.14 15.98 -5.56
C TYR A 177 29.50 16.05 -4.85
N SER A 178 30.58 15.64 -5.52
CA SER A 178 31.93 15.72 -4.94
C SER A 178 32.36 17.16 -4.68
N LYS A 179 32.06 18.10 -5.59
CA LYS A 179 32.31 19.55 -5.38
C LYS A 179 31.53 20.11 -4.18
N ILE A 180 30.26 19.73 -4.03
CA ILE A 180 29.44 20.16 -2.88
C ILE A 180 30.03 19.60 -1.57
N LEU A 181 30.46 18.34 -1.58
CA LEU A 181 31.06 17.71 -0.41
C LEU A 181 32.38 18.41 -0.04
N GLU A 182 33.24 18.67 -1.01
CA GLU A 182 34.53 19.35 -0.80
C GLU A 182 34.34 20.77 -0.25
N THR A 183 33.43 21.55 -0.86
CA THR A 183 33.13 22.91 -0.38
C THR A 183 32.53 22.92 1.03
N SER A 184 31.66 21.96 1.35
CA SER A 184 31.12 21.80 2.72
C SER A 184 32.21 21.42 3.72
N GLN A 185 33.14 20.54 3.35
CA GLN A 185 34.29 20.20 4.20
C GLN A 185 35.16 21.43 4.47
N GLN A 186 35.51 22.19 3.43
CA GLN A 186 36.27 23.42 3.56
C GLN A 186 35.59 24.43 4.50
N GLN A 187 34.27 24.63 4.36
CA GLN A 187 33.51 25.53 5.25
C GLN A 187 33.51 25.04 6.71
N ASN A 188 33.36 23.74 6.94
CA ASN A 188 33.40 23.18 8.29
C ASN A 188 34.78 23.33 8.94
N ASP A 189 35.85 23.13 8.17
CA ASP A 189 37.21 23.30 8.65
C ASP A 189 37.52 24.78 8.95
N GLU A 190 37.06 25.70 8.10
CA GLU A 190 37.16 27.14 8.36
C GLU A 190 36.39 27.55 9.61
N LEU A 191 35.16 27.05 9.80
CA LEU A 191 34.36 27.30 11.00
C LEU A 191 35.04 26.76 12.27
N ARG A 192 35.64 25.56 12.20
CA ARG A 192 36.41 24.98 13.32
C ARG A 192 37.64 25.82 13.65
N ALA A 193 38.38 26.27 12.64
CA ALA A 193 39.54 27.13 12.82
C ALA A 193 39.14 28.50 13.41
N ARG A 194 38.05 29.09 12.94
CA ARG A 194 37.53 30.35 13.46
C ARG A 194 37.04 30.20 14.91
N SER A 195 36.29 29.14 15.20
CA SER A 195 35.82 28.83 16.55
C SER A 195 36.98 28.65 17.52
N SER A 196 38.02 27.89 17.13
CA SER A 196 39.19 27.68 17.99
C SER A 196 39.97 28.97 18.24
N GLN A 197 40.09 29.84 17.23
CA GLN A 197 40.69 31.17 17.39
C GLN A 197 39.89 32.05 18.36
N GLU A 198 38.56 32.05 18.28
CA GLU A 198 37.72 32.83 19.20
C GLU A 198 37.76 32.29 20.64
N ILE A 199 37.80 30.97 20.81
CA ILE A 199 38.02 30.35 22.12
C ILE A 199 39.37 30.79 22.69
N ALA A 200 40.44 30.71 21.91
CA ALA A 200 41.78 31.12 22.35
C ALA A 200 41.84 32.61 22.73
N LYS A 201 41.18 33.50 21.97
CA LYS A 201 41.05 34.92 22.32
C LYS A 201 40.27 35.11 23.62
N SER A 202 39.11 34.44 23.75
CA SER A 202 38.29 34.49 24.96
C SER A 202 39.09 34.04 26.18
N ASP A 203 39.81 32.92 26.08
CA ASP A 203 40.65 32.39 27.15
C ASP A 203 41.76 33.37 27.54
N ALA A 204 42.44 33.99 26.56
CA ALA A 204 43.43 35.02 26.83
C ALA A 204 42.82 36.20 27.60
N THR A 205 41.66 36.72 27.15
CA THR A 205 41.00 37.84 27.84
C THR A 205 40.52 37.47 29.24
N PHE A 206 40.07 36.23 29.46
CA PHE A 206 39.69 35.74 30.78
C PHE A 206 40.91 35.67 31.70
N GLN A 207 42.02 35.12 31.22
CA GLN A 207 43.26 35.04 32.00
C GLN A 207 43.77 36.43 32.40
N ASP A 208 43.73 37.39 31.49
CA ASP A 208 44.15 38.77 31.78
C ASP A 208 43.25 39.40 32.85
N ARG A 209 41.92 39.31 32.70
CA ARG A 209 40.97 39.80 33.71
C ARG A 209 41.17 39.11 35.05
N PHE A 210 41.33 37.79 35.05
CA PHE A 210 41.56 37.01 36.26
C PHE A 210 42.83 37.47 37.00
N LYS A 211 43.93 37.66 36.28
CA LYS A 211 45.18 38.20 36.84
C LYS A 211 44.96 39.59 37.44
N SER A 212 44.31 40.50 36.71
CA SER A 212 44.04 41.86 37.20
C SER A 212 43.12 41.87 38.43
N THR A 213 42.05 41.08 38.43
CA THR A 213 41.15 40.96 39.57
C THR A 213 41.85 40.36 40.78
N LYS A 214 42.66 39.32 40.59
CA LYS A 214 43.46 38.72 41.66
C LYS A 214 44.43 39.73 42.26
N ALA A 215 45.17 40.46 41.43
CA ALA A 215 46.10 41.49 41.90
C ALA A 215 45.39 42.61 42.68
N ASN A 216 44.22 43.06 42.21
CA ASN A 216 43.40 44.03 42.92
C ASN A 216 42.91 43.49 44.27
N GLN A 217 42.47 42.22 44.32
CA GLN A 217 42.04 41.58 45.55
C GLN A 217 43.19 41.44 46.56
N GLU A 218 44.40 41.06 46.10
CA GLU A 218 45.60 41.02 46.93
C GLU A 218 45.93 42.39 47.52
N HIS A 219 45.81 43.46 46.73
CA HIS A 219 45.98 44.83 47.22
C HIS A 219 44.95 45.20 48.30
N ILE A 220 43.66 44.94 48.05
CA ILE A 220 42.58 45.24 49.01
C ILE A 220 42.79 44.48 50.33
N ILE A 221 43.16 43.20 50.25
CA ILE A 221 43.43 42.38 51.44
C ILE A 221 44.66 42.92 52.19
N GLY A 222 45.71 43.32 51.46
CA GLY A 222 46.88 43.98 52.04
C GLY A 222 46.52 45.23 52.83
N ASP A 223 45.72 46.13 52.22
CA ASP A 223 45.25 47.36 52.86
C ASP A 223 44.38 47.07 54.09
N LEU A 224 43.46 46.11 54.00
CA LEU A 224 42.61 45.71 55.12
C LEU A 224 43.43 45.16 56.29
N ASN A 225 44.42 44.31 56.00
CA ASN A 225 45.31 43.77 57.02
C ASN A 225 46.16 44.86 57.67
N ALA A 226 46.65 45.84 56.90
CA ALA A 226 47.40 46.97 57.43
C ALA A 226 46.53 47.83 58.36
N ARG A 227 45.30 48.17 57.93
CA ARG A 227 44.34 48.93 58.77
C ARG A 227 43.94 48.18 60.03
N ALA A 228 43.65 46.88 59.92
CA ALA A 228 43.33 46.05 61.07
C ALA A 228 44.49 46.01 62.07
N SER A 229 45.72 45.88 61.58
CA SER A 229 46.93 45.90 62.42
C SER A 229 47.11 47.24 63.14
N GLN A 230 46.86 48.37 62.45
CA GLN A 230 46.87 49.70 63.05
C GLN A 230 45.81 49.84 64.14
N GLN A 231 44.57 49.42 63.89
CA GLN A 231 43.49 49.47 64.87
C GLN A 231 43.80 48.64 66.12
N VAL A 232 44.38 47.45 65.97
CA VAL A 232 44.80 46.63 67.12
C VAL A 232 45.85 47.35 67.95
N GLU A 233 46.78 48.05 67.32
CA GLU A 233 47.82 48.82 68.01
C GLU A 233 47.23 50.04 68.75
N GLU A 234 46.30 50.76 68.13
CA GLU A 234 45.54 51.85 68.78
C GLU A 234 44.75 51.35 70.00
N ILE A 235 44.07 50.20 69.87
CA ILE A 235 43.36 49.57 70.99
C ILE A 235 44.34 49.18 72.09
N ARG A 236 45.49 48.60 71.76
CA ARG A 236 46.52 48.24 72.76
C ARG A 236 47.01 49.46 73.52
N GLN A 237 47.34 50.54 72.80
CA GLN A 237 47.83 51.77 73.42
C GLN A 237 46.78 52.42 74.33
N SER A 238 45.54 52.57 73.83
CA SER A 238 44.45 53.15 74.62
C SER A 238 44.06 52.28 75.82
N THR A 239 44.08 50.95 75.68
CA THR A 239 43.82 50.01 76.78
C THR A 239 44.93 50.09 77.84
N SER A 240 46.20 50.15 77.43
CA SER A 240 47.33 50.34 78.35
C SER A 240 47.17 51.63 79.17
N GLN A 241 46.85 52.75 78.50
CA GLN A 241 46.62 54.03 79.17
C GLN A 241 45.45 53.98 80.16
N ASN A 242 44.34 53.36 79.78
CA ASN A 242 43.20 53.21 80.67
C ASN A 242 43.52 52.33 81.88
N LEU A 243 44.22 51.22 81.69
CA LEU A 243 44.64 50.35 82.79
C LEU A 243 45.55 51.08 83.78
N GLU A 244 46.49 51.88 83.31
CA GLU A 244 47.30 52.75 84.18
C GLU A 244 46.44 53.74 84.97
N ALA A 245 45.43 54.35 84.33
CA ALA A 245 44.49 55.25 85.00
C ALA A 245 43.59 54.55 86.05
N TYR A 246 43.23 53.28 85.86
CA TYR A 246 42.49 52.50 86.85
C TYR A 246 43.37 52.08 88.03
N THR A 247 44.61 51.67 87.75
CA THR A 247 45.55 51.22 88.79
C THR A 247 45.85 52.35 89.78
N SER A 248 45.97 53.59 89.30
CA SER A 248 46.17 54.77 90.16
C SER A 248 44.94 55.16 90.98
N ARG A 249 43.72 54.88 90.51
CA ARG A 249 42.46 55.19 91.23
C ARG A 249 42.12 54.19 92.33
N GLN A 250 42.50 52.91 92.17
CA GLN A 250 42.18 51.85 93.14
C GLN A 250 42.89 52.03 94.50
N SER A 251 43.99 52.79 94.55
CA SER A 251 44.74 53.07 95.79
C SER A 251 44.20 54.22 96.65
N ASP A 252 43.15 54.94 96.22
CA ASP A 252 42.61 56.10 96.94
C ASP A 252 41.52 55.69 97.97
N PRO A 253 41.68 56.05 99.27
CA PRO A 253 40.68 55.78 100.32
C PRO A 253 39.26 56.30 100.05
N PHE A 254 39.09 57.33 99.20
CA PHE A 254 37.78 57.93 98.89
C PHE A 254 36.84 56.97 98.13
N TYR A 255 37.39 56.01 97.37
CA TYR A 255 36.60 55.12 96.50
C TYR A 255 36.26 53.76 97.13
N LYS A 256 36.45 53.57 98.44
CA LYS A 256 36.04 52.34 99.14
C LYS A 256 34.51 52.34 99.38
N MET A 257 33.78 51.40 98.78
CA MET A 257 32.38 51.15 99.14
C MET A 257 32.30 50.63 100.58
N MET A 258 31.47 51.26 101.40
CA MET A 258 31.20 50.84 102.77
C MET A 258 29.92 49.99 102.78
N ASP A 259 30.02 48.79 103.35
CA ASP A 259 28.89 47.88 103.58
C ASP A 259 28.04 48.43 104.74
N ILE A 260 26.72 48.57 104.50
CA ILE A 260 25.76 49.07 105.51
C ILE A 260 25.25 47.97 106.44
N GLY A 261 25.69 46.72 106.25
CA GLY A 261 25.34 45.57 107.07
C GLY A 261 23.85 45.21 106.98
N ALA A 262 23.25 45.38 105.80
CA ALA A 262 21.85 45.02 105.58
C ALA A 262 21.71 43.51 105.30
N SER A 263 20.73 42.89 105.95
CA SER A 263 20.42 41.46 105.83
C SER A 263 18.91 41.28 105.68
N LEU A 264 18.51 40.34 104.83
CA LEU A 264 17.11 40.00 104.58
C LEU A 264 16.82 38.59 105.11
N GLU A 265 15.88 38.48 106.03
CA GLU A 265 15.39 37.21 106.56
C GLU A 265 13.97 36.91 106.04
N GLU A 266 13.69 35.63 105.76
CA GLU A 266 12.41 35.17 105.24
C GLU A 266 11.72 34.26 106.25
N ASN A 267 10.49 34.61 106.63
CA ASN A 267 9.60 33.77 107.44
C ASN A 267 8.39 33.31 106.59
N ASP A 268 7.61 32.35 107.08
CA ASP A 268 6.44 31.80 106.36
C ASP A 268 5.42 32.87 105.95
N GLN A 269 5.29 33.95 106.73
CA GLN A 269 4.28 34.99 106.54
C GLN A 269 4.83 36.30 105.95
N ALA A 270 6.13 36.57 106.08
CA ALA A 270 6.71 37.88 105.73
C ALA A 270 8.21 37.81 105.47
N PHE A 271 8.73 38.78 104.72
CA PHE A 271 10.15 39.09 104.66
C PHE A 271 10.48 40.20 105.65
N VAL A 272 11.61 40.07 106.34
CA VAL A 272 12.10 41.03 107.34
C VAL A 272 13.48 41.51 106.92
N LEU A 273 13.57 42.73 106.41
CA LEU A 273 14.84 43.39 106.10
C LEU A 273 15.34 44.12 107.34
N THR A 274 16.59 43.87 107.69
CA THR A 274 17.26 44.44 108.84
C THR A 274 18.53 45.17 108.40
N ALA A 275 18.67 46.44 108.74
CA ALA A 275 19.85 47.24 108.36
C ALA A 275 20.31 48.14 109.51
N HIS A 276 21.62 48.33 109.65
CA HIS A 276 22.19 49.23 110.65
C HIS A 276 22.23 50.67 110.13
N ILE A 277 21.26 51.47 110.58
CA ILE A 277 21.07 52.87 110.22
C ILE A 277 21.19 53.73 111.48
N PRO A 278 22.32 54.44 111.66
CA PRO A 278 22.51 55.37 112.77
C PRO A 278 21.37 56.39 112.89
N GLU A 279 21.06 56.83 114.11
CA GLU A 279 19.86 57.62 114.38
C GLU A 279 19.75 58.92 113.56
N HIS A 280 20.89 59.56 113.29
CA HIS A 280 20.97 60.80 112.52
C HIS A 280 20.79 60.61 111.00
N GLU A 281 20.79 59.36 110.51
CA GLU A 281 20.61 59.04 109.09
C GLU A 281 19.23 58.49 108.76
N ARG A 282 18.39 58.23 109.77
CA ARG A 282 17.06 57.59 109.61
C ARG A 282 16.19 58.24 108.54
N ASP A 283 16.19 59.57 108.48
CA ASP A 283 15.37 60.34 107.54
C ASP A 283 15.93 60.35 106.11
N ARG A 284 17.16 59.87 105.92
CA ARG A 284 17.87 59.83 104.63
C ARG A 284 17.94 58.44 104.01
N VAL A 285 17.17 57.50 104.56
CA VAL A 285 17.08 56.12 104.09
C VAL A 285 15.66 55.81 103.63
N THR A 286 15.55 55.23 102.44
CA THR A 286 14.30 54.84 101.83
C THR A 286 14.34 53.35 101.48
N VAL A 287 13.33 52.63 101.94
CA VAL A 287 13.09 51.24 101.54
C VAL A 287 11.88 51.22 100.61
N SER A 288 12.06 50.62 99.44
CA SER A 288 11.00 50.50 98.44
C SER A 288 10.99 49.09 97.83
N VAL A 289 9.81 48.58 97.50
CA VAL A 289 9.70 47.34 96.71
C VAL A 289 9.58 47.73 95.25
N ARG A 290 10.49 47.27 94.41
CA ARG A 290 10.48 47.52 92.96
C ARG A 290 10.43 46.17 92.24
N GLY A 291 9.28 45.86 91.65
CA GLY A 291 9.05 44.55 91.03
C GLY A 291 9.14 43.45 92.09
N ASP A 292 10.11 42.55 91.91
CA ASP A 292 10.38 41.41 92.78
C ASP A 292 11.61 41.64 93.68
N GLU A 293 12.07 42.88 93.89
CA GLU A 293 13.19 43.18 94.79
C GLU A 293 12.82 44.24 95.83
N ILE A 294 13.37 44.11 97.03
CA ILE A 294 13.42 45.19 98.01
C ILE A 294 14.67 46.01 97.72
N VAL A 295 14.55 47.34 97.72
CA VAL A 295 15.67 48.26 97.50
C VAL A 295 15.80 49.13 98.72
N LEU A 296 16.94 48.98 99.42
CA LEU A 296 17.39 49.84 100.50
C LEU A 296 18.35 50.87 99.89
N SER A 297 17.91 52.12 99.84
CA SER A 297 18.72 53.21 99.29
C SER A 297 18.83 54.33 100.30
N GLY A 298 19.96 55.02 100.30
CA GLY A 298 20.17 56.13 101.21
C GLY A 298 21.39 56.95 100.86
N THR A 299 21.50 58.08 101.55
CA THR A 299 22.64 58.97 101.41
C THR A 299 23.23 59.28 102.77
N ARG A 300 24.53 59.03 102.93
CA ARG A 300 25.32 59.47 104.08
C ARG A 300 26.05 60.75 103.72
N ARG A 301 26.11 61.67 104.67
CA ARG A 301 26.85 62.92 104.53
C ARG A 301 27.66 63.14 105.79
N ASN A 302 28.97 63.22 105.67
CA ASN A 302 29.84 63.68 106.74
C ASN A 302 30.42 65.05 106.33
N GLU A 303 30.20 66.05 107.17
CA GLU A 303 30.77 67.39 107.01
C GLU A 303 31.57 67.72 108.25
N GLU A 304 32.90 67.68 108.12
CA GLU A 304 33.80 68.12 109.17
C GLU A 304 34.38 69.47 108.77
N LYS A 305 34.27 70.45 109.68
CA LYS A 305 34.87 71.77 109.53
C LYS A 305 35.81 72.00 110.71
N LEU A 306 37.10 72.06 110.45
CA LEU A 306 38.12 72.42 111.42
C LEU A 306 38.63 73.83 111.10
N GLU A 307 38.53 74.72 112.09
CA GLU A 307 39.14 76.04 112.02
C GLU A 307 40.55 75.93 112.61
N LEU A 308 41.56 76.02 111.75
CA LEU A 308 42.96 75.98 112.13
C LEU A 308 43.54 77.39 111.97
N GLU A 309 43.99 78.00 113.08
CA GLU A 309 44.52 79.36 113.14
C GLU A 309 43.54 80.45 112.66
N PRO A 310 43.72 81.73 113.06
CA PRO A 310 42.98 82.81 112.45
C PRO A 310 43.26 82.79 110.95
N HIS A 311 42.22 82.61 110.12
CA HIS A 311 42.21 82.64 108.64
C HIS A 311 42.36 81.32 107.85
N ARG A 312 42.38 80.13 108.47
CA ARG A 312 42.28 78.87 107.70
C ARG A 312 41.17 77.96 108.19
N VAL A 313 40.26 77.66 107.28
CA VAL A 313 39.19 76.69 107.48
C VAL A 313 39.44 75.53 106.54
N GLN A 314 39.50 74.32 107.09
CA GLN A 314 39.45 73.10 106.29
C GLN A 314 38.09 72.46 106.49
N SER A 315 37.39 72.21 105.38
CA SER A 315 36.10 71.54 105.36
C SER A 315 36.17 70.34 104.43
N THR A 316 35.73 69.20 104.93
CA THR A 316 35.60 67.98 104.15
C THR A 316 34.13 67.62 104.11
N ASN A 317 33.54 67.58 102.91
CA ASN A 317 32.17 67.13 102.70
C ASN A 317 32.21 65.83 101.91
N SER A 318 31.99 64.71 102.59
CA SER A 318 31.83 63.42 101.95
C SER A 318 30.35 63.12 101.80
N TYR A 319 29.91 62.87 100.57
CA TYR A 319 28.56 62.42 100.25
C TYR A 319 28.65 61.06 99.61
N GLN A 320 28.05 60.06 100.26
CA GLN A 320 28.00 58.71 99.73
C GLN A 320 26.53 58.33 99.55
N SER A 321 26.15 58.01 98.32
CA SER A 321 24.87 57.37 98.04
C SER A 321 25.08 55.88 97.95
N PHE A 322 24.25 55.11 98.62
CA PHE A 322 24.25 53.65 98.54
C PHE A 322 22.87 53.17 98.11
N SER A 323 22.86 52.03 97.42
CA SER A 323 21.65 51.34 97.02
C SER A 323 21.96 49.86 97.01
N GLU A 324 21.34 49.13 97.92
CA GLU A 324 21.40 47.68 97.98
C GLU A 324 20.04 47.11 97.62
N SER A 325 20.03 46.19 96.66
CA SER A 325 18.84 45.50 96.20
C SER A 325 18.89 44.05 96.67
N PHE A 326 17.81 43.58 97.28
CA PHE A 326 17.65 42.19 97.68
C PHE A 326 16.47 41.58 96.92
N PRO A 327 16.70 40.51 96.13
CA PRO A 327 15.61 39.83 95.43
C PRO A 327 14.67 39.13 96.41
N LEU A 328 13.37 39.23 96.14
CA LEU A 328 12.28 38.61 96.88
C LEU A 328 11.74 37.43 96.07
N ASN A 329 11.86 36.23 96.63
CA ASN A 329 11.45 35.00 95.94
C ASN A 329 9.95 34.72 95.98
N TRP A 330 9.16 35.58 96.64
CA TRP A 330 7.71 35.46 96.73
C TRP A 330 7.03 36.83 96.58
N PRO A 331 5.89 36.94 95.88
CA PRO A 331 5.18 38.20 95.73
C PRO A 331 4.72 38.75 97.09
N VAL A 332 5.15 39.96 97.40
CA VAL A 332 4.82 40.64 98.64
C VAL A 332 3.69 41.67 98.47
N ASP A 333 2.98 41.96 99.56
CA ASP A 333 2.01 43.05 99.61
C ASP A 333 2.70 44.35 100.05
N SER A 334 3.27 45.07 99.07
CA SER A 334 3.99 46.32 99.32
C SER A 334 3.14 47.42 99.98
N ARG A 335 1.81 47.36 99.90
CA ARG A 335 0.91 48.31 100.58
C ARG A 335 0.87 48.11 102.09
N LYS A 336 1.24 46.92 102.58
CA LYS A 336 1.30 46.56 104.01
C LYS A 336 2.72 46.56 104.55
N LEU A 337 3.67 47.17 103.85
CA LEU A 337 5.03 47.35 104.33
C LEU A 337 5.01 48.16 105.62
N SER A 338 5.54 47.59 106.70
CA SER A 338 5.76 48.30 107.95
C SER A 338 7.26 48.54 108.18
N ARG A 339 7.58 49.71 108.69
CA ARG A 339 8.93 50.13 109.05
C ARG A 339 8.94 50.46 110.54
N GLU A 340 9.87 49.85 111.26
CA GLU A 340 10.13 50.13 112.67
C GLU A 340 11.63 50.40 112.87
N PHE A 341 11.95 51.40 113.68
CA PHE A 341 13.32 51.61 114.15
C PHE A 341 13.42 51.16 115.59
N LYS A 342 14.31 50.19 115.86
CA LYS A 342 14.67 49.77 117.22
C LYS A 342 16.13 50.17 117.44
N GLY A 343 16.35 51.33 118.08
CA GLY A 343 17.68 51.91 118.18
C GLY A 343 18.26 52.24 116.81
N ASP A 344 19.51 51.89 116.56
CA ASP A 344 20.18 52.08 115.27
C ASP A 344 19.82 51.04 114.19
N GLN A 345 18.80 50.22 114.43
CA GLN A 345 18.40 49.16 113.51
C GLN A 345 17.07 49.48 112.84
N LEU A 346 17.08 49.54 111.51
CA LEU A 346 15.90 49.59 110.68
C LEU A 346 15.39 48.17 110.45
N ILE A 347 14.16 47.89 110.87
CA ILE A 347 13.46 46.63 110.64
C ILE A 347 12.27 46.93 109.73
N VAL A 348 12.29 46.37 108.52
CA VAL A 348 11.21 46.49 107.55
C VAL A 348 10.57 45.13 107.34
N THR A 349 9.29 45.02 107.70
CA THR A 349 8.53 43.79 107.55
C THR A 349 7.56 43.94 106.39
N ILE A 350 7.62 43.01 105.43
CA ILE A 350 6.73 42.98 104.28
C ILE A 350 6.00 41.64 104.23
N PRO A 351 4.67 41.62 104.43
CA PRO A 351 3.88 40.41 104.33
C PRO A 351 3.90 39.80 102.94
N LYS A 352 3.97 38.47 102.88
CA LYS A 352 3.76 37.69 101.65
C LYS A 352 2.29 37.75 101.25
N LYS A 353 2.00 37.76 99.93
CA LYS A 353 0.62 37.64 99.43
C LYS A 353 0.14 36.19 99.56
N ALA A 354 -1.12 36.04 100.00
CA ALA A 354 -1.73 34.73 100.33
C ALA A 354 -2.07 33.85 99.13
N THR A 355 -2.08 34.39 97.90
CA THR A 355 -2.32 33.63 96.66
C THR A 355 -1.53 34.24 95.52
N TYR A 356 -0.77 33.39 94.81
CA TYR A 356 -0.01 33.74 93.61
C TYR A 356 -0.29 32.71 92.52
N GLU A 357 -0.86 33.15 91.39
CA GLU A 357 -0.90 32.38 90.16
C GLU A 357 0.17 32.94 89.20
N PRO A 358 1.25 32.21 88.91
CA PRO A 358 2.23 32.65 87.93
C PRO A 358 1.61 32.61 86.52
N ALA A 359 1.70 33.72 85.79
CA ALA A 359 1.24 33.79 84.40
C ALA A 359 2.11 32.88 83.50
N PRO A 360 1.50 32.07 82.61
CA PRO A 360 2.26 31.14 81.78
C PRO A 360 3.09 31.87 80.71
N PHE A 361 4.35 31.47 80.59
CA PHE A 361 5.34 31.99 79.64
C PHE A 361 4.90 31.75 78.18
N GLN A 362 4.90 32.81 77.35
CA GLN A 362 4.69 32.72 75.89
C GLN A 362 5.95 33.12 75.11
N ALA A 363 6.50 32.19 74.34
CA ALA A 363 7.63 32.44 73.45
C ALA A 363 7.16 33.09 72.12
N LYS A 364 7.78 34.20 71.70
CA LYS A 364 7.50 34.85 70.40
C LYS A 364 8.03 33.99 69.23
N LYS A 365 7.17 33.66 68.26
CA LYS A 365 7.55 32.98 67.00
C LYS A 365 8.25 33.94 66.04
N VAL A 366 9.37 33.51 65.46
CA VAL A 366 10.09 34.24 64.40
C VAL A 366 9.45 33.95 63.05
N GLU A 367 9.08 34.99 62.30
CA GLU A 367 8.50 34.86 60.95
C GLU A 367 9.56 34.37 59.95
N ARG A 368 9.21 33.36 59.14
CA ARG A 368 10.05 32.89 58.03
C ARG A 368 9.62 33.63 56.76
N SER A 369 10.54 34.36 56.12
CA SER A 369 10.31 34.96 54.81
C SER A 369 10.13 33.87 53.76
N ARG A 370 9.10 34.03 52.91
CA ARG A 370 8.78 33.10 51.83
C ARG A 370 9.68 33.41 50.64
N VAL A 371 10.58 32.50 50.29
CA VAL A 371 11.37 32.58 49.05
C VAL A 371 10.41 32.34 47.87
N GLU A 372 10.32 33.28 46.94
CA GLU A 372 9.55 33.07 45.71
C GLU A 372 10.22 32.01 44.82
N ARG A 373 9.41 31.23 44.12
CA ARG A 373 9.91 30.18 43.23
C ARG A 373 10.54 30.82 41.98
N PRO A 374 11.70 30.34 41.50
CA PRO A 374 12.31 30.88 40.28
C PRO A 374 11.42 30.64 39.06
N HIS A 375 11.29 31.67 38.22
CA HIS A 375 10.54 31.64 36.97
C HIS A 375 11.44 31.11 35.85
N PHE A 376 11.02 30.04 35.17
CA PHE A 376 11.76 29.46 34.05
C PHE A 376 11.24 30.03 32.71
N PRO A 377 12.13 30.36 31.74
CA PRO A 377 11.73 30.88 30.43
C PRO A 377 11.06 29.81 29.55
N PHE A 378 10.15 30.26 28.68
CA PHE A 378 9.16 29.45 27.95
C PHE A 378 9.70 28.56 26.81
N ASN A 379 11.02 28.42 26.65
CA ASN A 379 11.63 27.70 25.52
C ASN A 379 12.32 26.38 25.93
N LEU A 380 11.66 25.62 26.80
CA LEU A 380 12.04 24.22 27.06
C LEU A 380 11.23 23.32 26.12
N PRO A 381 11.86 22.47 25.29
CA PRO A 381 11.12 21.52 24.47
C PRO A 381 10.30 20.58 25.36
N PRO A 382 9.07 20.21 24.97
CA PRO A 382 8.25 19.30 25.76
C PRO A 382 9.00 17.98 25.93
N ALA A 383 9.13 17.54 27.18
CA ALA A 383 9.74 16.27 27.52
C ALA A 383 8.99 15.15 26.78
N GLY A 384 9.68 14.49 25.85
CA GLY A 384 9.12 13.39 25.07
C GLY A 384 8.59 12.28 25.98
N GLU A 385 7.45 11.73 25.59
CA GLU A 385 6.82 10.56 26.22
C GLU A 385 7.81 9.38 26.24
N VAL A 386 8.45 9.17 27.38
CA VAL A 386 9.17 7.92 27.64
C VAL A 386 8.15 6.87 28.06
N LYS A 387 7.85 5.96 27.13
CA LYS A 387 7.15 4.71 27.40
C LYS A 387 7.92 3.93 28.46
N THR A 388 7.34 3.74 29.63
CA THR A 388 7.87 2.85 30.65
C THR A 388 7.57 1.41 30.26
N ASP A 389 8.54 0.76 29.62
CA ASP A 389 8.59 -0.70 29.50
C ASP A 389 9.08 -1.31 30.81
N GLY A 390 8.56 -2.50 31.13
CA GLY A 390 8.58 -3.08 32.46
C GLY A 390 9.96 -3.58 32.92
N SER A 391 10.30 -3.28 34.17
CA SER A 391 11.03 -4.18 35.08
C SER A 391 10.95 -3.62 36.50
N ARG A 392 10.07 -4.21 37.32
CA ARG A 392 9.92 -3.90 38.74
C ARG A 392 10.65 -4.99 39.52
N GLU A 393 11.92 -4.76 39.84
CA GLU A 393 12.60 -5.48 40.92
C GLU A 393 12.22 -4.82 42.25
N GLY A 394 11.84 -5.65 43.22
CA GLY A 394 11.20 -5.23 44.46
C GLY A 394 12.15 -5.03 45.62
N PHE A 395 11.72 -4.17 46.55
CA PHE A 395 11.92 -4.18 48.00
C PHE A 395 10.78 -3.27 48.51
N GLY A 396 9.79 -3.71 49.28
CA GLY A 396 9.86 -4.45 50.54
C GLY A 396 9.26 -3.51 51.60
N ASP A 397 8.16 -3.96 52.23
CA ASP A 397 7.50 -3.44 53.44
C ASP A 397 6.10 -2.82 53.28
N ASP A 398 5.11 -3.72 53.32
CA ASP A 398 3.75 -3.56 53.86
C ASP A 398 3.80 -3.55 55.42
N PRO A 399 2.68 -3.42 56.17
CA PRO A 399 1.42 -2.70 55.95
C PRO A 399 0.94 -1.95 57.21
N VAL A 400 0.08 -0.92 57.11
CA VAL A 400 -0.99 -0.75 58.12
C VAL A 400 -2.27 -0.25 57.46
N ALA A 401 -3.30 -1.07 57.62
CA ALA A 401 -4.66 -0.85 57.16
C ALA A 401 -5.47 0.06 58.10
N SER A 402 -6.58 0.53 57.54
CA SER A 402 -7.88 0.71 58.21
C SER A 402 -8.10 2.01 58.99
N THR A 403 -8.98 2.88 58.48
CA THR A 403 -10.41 2.77 58.80
C THR A 403 -11.26 3.80 58.03
N LYS A 404 -12.41 3.32 57.56
CA LYS A 404 -13.53 4.09 57.02
C LYS A 404 -14.22 4.89 58.13
N ASN A 405 -14.71 6.09 57.81
CA ASN A 405 -16.03 6.57 58.25
C ASN A 405 -16.44 7.72 57.30
N LYS A 406 -17.39 7.57 56.37
CA LYS A 406 -18.86 7.63 56.48
C LYS A 406 -19.40 8.83 57.29
N GLY A 407 -20.26 9.61 56.63
CA GLY A 407 -21.16 10.63 57.20
C GLY A 407 -21.18 11.89 56.32
N SER A 408 -22.00 11.97 55.26
CA SER A 408 -23.44 12.32 55.27
C SER A 408 -23.72 13.76 55.70
N GLY A 409 -24.36 14.54 54.82
CA GLY A 409 -24.97 15.85 55.10
C GLY A 409 -24.73 16.81 53.93
N THR A 410 -25.66 16.92 52.97
CA THR A 410 -26.68 18.01 52.89
C THR A 410 -26.04 19.39 52.71
N LEU A 411 -26.48 20.30 51.85
CA LEU A 411 -27.70 20.50 51.06
C LEU A 411 -27.40 21.72 50.18
N SER A 412 -27.99 21.76 48.98
CA SER A 412 -28.34 22.91 48.11
C SER A 412 -27.68 22.88 46.75
#